data_AF-A0A0M7B9S0-F1
#
_entry.id   AF-A0A0M7B9S0-F1
#
_cell.length_a   1.000
_cell.length_b   1.000
_cell.length_c   1.000
_cell.angle_alpha   90.00
_cell.angle_beta   90.00
_cell.angle_gamma   90.00
#
_symmetry.space_group_name_H-M   'P 1'
#
loop_
_entity.id
_entity.type
_entity.pdbx_description
1 polymer ?
#
loop_
_entity_poly.entity_id
_entity_poly.type
_entity_poly.pdbx_seq_one_letter_code
_entity_poly.pdbx_strand_id
1 'polypeptide(L)'
;MIDEIKSIQDVWRKMPGEHHASVFLEDLIWVGGRHCLLCGSLLSTKLAGETARAGLYQCSEIECLGQFTVTTKTPLHATKLDLRIWIFAMFLVLTSSKSISSVVMARFLGINRRPRGRWGTPSGS
;
A
#
# COMPACT_ATOMS: atom_id res chain seq x y z
N MET A 1 -4.27 16.23 5.80
CA MET A 1 -4.11 15.85 4.36
C MET A 1 -4.75 14.48 4.06
N ILE A 2 -4.68 13.51 4.99
CA ILE A 2 -5.54 12.31 4.95
C ILE A 2 -6.94 12.58 5.54
N ASP A 3 -7.08 13.62 6.37
CA ASP A 3 -8.28 14.00 7.12
C ASP A 3 -9.41 14.59 6.26
N GLU A 4 -9.11 14.92 4.99
CA GLU A 4 -10.11 15.41 4.04
C GLU A 4 -10.86 14.29 3.33
N ILE A 5 -10.34 13.07 3.37
CA ILE A 5 -11.05 11.91 2.85
C ILE A 5 -12.15 11.62 3.87
N LYS A 6 -13.42 11.57 3.46
CA LYS A 6 -14.53 11.28 4.40
C LYS A 6 -15.24 9.98 4.05
N SER A 7 -15.21 9.60 2.78
CA SER A 7 -15.85 8.39 2.26
C SER A 7 -14.96 7.66 1.26
N ILE A 8 -15.22 6.37 1.06
CA ILE A 8 -14.60 5.57 -0.01
C ILE A 8 -14.84 6.21 -1.39
N GLN A 9 -16.01 6.83 -1.61
CA GLN A 9 -16.30 7.52 -2.87
C GLN A 9 -15.37 8.70 -3.11
N ASP A 10 -14.92 9.39 -2.05
CA ASP A 10 -13.97 10.49 -2.17
C ASP A 10 -12.58 10.00 -2.59
N VAL A 11 -12.17 8.82 -2.10
CA VAL A 11 -10.93 8.17 -2.53
C VAL A 11 -10.97 7.88 -4.02
N TRP A 12 -12.06 7.28 -4.51
CA TRP A 12 -12.20 6.93 -5.92
C TRP A 12 -12.31 8.16 -6.83
N ARG A 13 -12.91 9.24 -6.32
CA ARG A 13 -13.01 10.53 -7.02
C ARG A 13 -11.68 11.26 -7.09
N LYS A 14 -10.92 11.30 -6.00
CA LYS A 14 -9.59 11.94 -5.95
C LYS A 14 -8.53 11.09 -6.67
N MET A 15 -8.68 9.77 -6.68
CA MET A 15 -7.73 8.82 -7.25
C MET A 15 -8.47 7.88 -8.23
N PRO A 16 -8.67 8.28 -9.49
CA PRO A 16 -9.39 7.46 -10.47
C PRO A 16 -8.60 6.23 -10.92
N GLY A 17 -7.27 6.24 -10.78
CA GLY A 17 -6.40 5.13 -11.14
C GLY A 17 -5.30 4.88 -10.11
N GLU A 18 -4.64 3.73 -10.24
CA GLU A 18 -3.56 3.29 -9.35
C GLU A 18 -2.38 4.27 -9.33
N HIS A 19 -2.06 4.91 -10.46
CA HIS A 19 -1.01 5.93 -10.52
C HIS A 19 -1.27 7.11 -9.57
N HIS A 20 -2.52 7.60 -9.50
CA HIS A 20 -2.88 8.70 -8.59
C HIS A 20 -2.74 8.29 -7.13
N ALA A 21 -3.07 7.04 -6.81
CA ALA A 21 -2.87 6.49 -5.47
C ALA A 21 -1.38 6.36 -5.11
N SER A 22 -0.54 5.95 -6.06
CA SER A 22 0.92 5.92 -5.86
C SER A 22 1.48 7.31 -5.59
N VAL A 23 1.12 8.32 -6.41
CA VAL A 23 1.56 9.71 -6.19
C VAL A 23 1.10 10.23 -4.83
N PHE A 24 -0.14 9.96 -4.44
CA PHE A 24 -0.64 10.35 -3.13
C PHE A 24 0.17 9.70 -1.97
N LEU A 25 0.54 8.43 -2.11
CA LEU A 25 1.41 7.76 -1.14
C LEU A 25 2.83 8.35 -1.14
N GLU A 26 3.36 8.72 -2.30
CA GLU A 26 4.68 9.37 -2.43
C GLU A 26 4.68 10.69 -1.67
N ASP A 27 3.66 11.52 -1.87
CA ASP A 27 3.52 12.81 -1.17
C ASP A 27 3.38 12.62 0.34
N LEU A 28 2.71 11.55 0.78
CA LEU A 28 2.48 11.28 2.20
C LEU A 28 3.71 10.69 2.92
N ILE A 29 4.45 9.81 2.25
CA ILE A 29 5.61 9.11 2.83
C ILE A 29 6.89 9.95 2.66
N TRP A 30 7.04 10.64 1.53
CA TRP A 30 8.24 11.40 1.16
C TRP A 30 8.05 12.91 1.20
N VAL A 31 7.32 13.42 2.19
CA VAL A 31 7.10 14.87 2.41
C VAL A 31 8.42 15.66 2.42
N GLY A 32 9.47 15.09 3.02
CA GLY A 32 10.80 15.71 3.15
C GLY A 32 11.81 15.29 2.09
N GLY A 33 11.39 14.55 1.07
CA GLY A 33 12.28 14.00 0.05
C GLY A 33 12.27 12.47 0.00
N ARG A 34 12.60 11.95 -1.18
CA ARG A 34 12.60 10.51 -1.45
C ARG A 34 13.83 9.87 -0.82
N HIS A 35 13.61 8.75 -0.13
CA HIS A 35 14.69 7.91 0.39
C HIS A 35 14.50 6.47 -0.09
N CYS A 36 15.61 5.79 -0.35
CA CYS A 36 15.63 4.40 -0.76
C CYS A 36 15.19 3.51 0.40
N LEU A 37 14.15 2.71 0.19
CA LEU A 37 13.65 1.78 1.22
C LEU A 37 14.58 0.58 1.43
N LEU A 38 15.56 0.35 0.54
CA LEU A 38 16.54 -0.72 0.67
C LEU A 38 17.72 -0.33 1.58
N CYS A 39 18.36 0.81 1.32
CA CYS A 39 19.59 1.25 2.00
C CYS A 39 19.48 2.58 2.76
N GLY A 40 18.40 3.35 2.59
CA GLY A 40 18.22 4.66 3.25
C GLY A 40 18.83 5.86 2.53
N SER A 41 19.52 5.68 1.39
CA SER A 41 20.10 6.79 0.63
C SER A 41 19.02 7.74 0.09
N LEU A 42 19.31 9.04 0.06
CA LEU A 42 18.46 10.10 -0.51
C LEU A 42 18.65 10.23 -2.03
N LEU A 43 19.71 9.63 -2.57
CA LEU A 43 20.04 9.70 -3.98
C LEU A 43 19.27 8.62 -4.74
N SER A 44 18.28 9.06 -5.50
CA SER A 44 17.45 8.20 -6.34
C SER A 44 17.03 8.89 -7.63
N THR A 45 16.99 8.11 -8.70
CA THR A 45 16.56 8.55 -10.03
C THR A 45 15.20 7.93 -10.35
N LYS A 46 14.26 8.74 -10.84
CA LYS A 46 12.97 8.24 -11.34
C LYS A 46 13.18 7.56 -12.68
N LEU A 47 12.73 6.31 -12.81
CA LEU A 47 12.73 5.60 -14.08
C LEU A 47 11.43 5.92 -14.82
N ALA A 48 11.54 6.48 -16.02
CA ALA A 48 10.42 6.93 -16.85
C ALA A 48 10.48 6.37 -18.27
N GLY A 49 10.91 5.11 -18.42
CA GLY A 49 10.91 4.42 -19.72
C GLY A 49 9.52 3.86 -20.08
N GLU A 50 9.27 3.62 -21.35
CA GLU A 50 8.00 3.03 -21.85
C GLU A 50 7.71 1.64 -21.26
N THR A 51 8.75 0.89 -20.92
CA THR A 51 8.66 -0.43 -20.28
C THR A 51 8.73 -0.38 -18.76
N ALA A 52 9.04 0.79 -18.19
CA ALA A 52 9.17 0.95 -16.75
C ALA A 52 7.78 1.15 -16.12
N ARG A 53 7.56 0.47 -14.99
CA ARG A 53 6.33 0.67 -14.21
C ARG A 53 6.27 2.11 -13.69
N ALA A 54 5.10 2.73 -13.75
CA ALA A 54 4.92 4.08 -13.24
C ALA A 54 5.24 4.14 -11.73
N GLY A 55 6.02 5.14 -11.31
CA GLY A 55 6.44 5.31 -9.92
C GLY A 55 7.63 4.41 -9.51
N LEU A 56 8.37 3.87 -10.48
CA LEU A 56 9.60 3.12 -10.22
C LEU A 56 10.79 4.07 -10.07
N TYR A 57 11.54 3.87 -9.00
CA TYR A 57 12.76 4.60 -8.67
C TYR A 57 13.93 3.64 -8.64
N GLN A 58 15.10 4.12 -9.02
CA GLN A 58 16.35 3.40 -8.87
C GLN A 58 17.25 4.16 -7.90
N CYS A 59 17.82 3.44 -6.93
CA CYS A 59 18.82 4.00 -6.04
C CYS A 59 20.12 4.27 -6.82
N SER A 60 20.68 5.46 -6.64
CA SER A 60 21.94 5.86 -7.27
C SER A 60 23.18 5.44 -6.47
N GLU A 61 22.98 4.81 -5.32
CA GLU A 61 24.06 4.30 -4.48
C GLU A 61 24.66 3.03 -5.09
N ILE A 62 26.00 2.98 -5.20
CA ILE A 62 26.71 1.89 -5.91
C ILE A 62 26.49 0.55 -5.21
N GLU A 63 26.43 0.54 -3.88
CA GLU A 63 26.22 -0.68 -3.09
C GLU A 63 24.78 -1.20 -3.15
N CYS A 64 23.82 -0.37 -3.56
CA CYS A 64 22.41 -0.75 -3.60
C CYS A 64 21.94 -1.00 -5.03
N LEU A 65 22.03 0.01 -5.91
CA LEU A 65 21.53 0.05 -7.29
C LEU A 65 20.11 -0.52 -7.49
N GLY A 66 19.37 -0.69 -6.40
CA GLY A 66 18.13 -1.42 -6.35
C GLY A 66 16.98 -0.56 -6.87
N GLN A 67 16.00 -1.23 -7.47
CA GLN A 67 14.76 -0.60 -7.90
C GLN A 67 13.72 -0.71 -6.77
N PHE A 68 13.01 0.38 -6.53
CA PHE A 68 11.97 0.45 -5.51
C PHE A 68 10.84 1.37 -5.95
N THR A 69 9.67 1.16 -5.36
CA THR A 69 8.48 2.00 -5.45
C THR A 69 8.14 2.48 -4.04
N VAL A 70 7.20 3.41 -3.93
CA VAL A 70 6.65 3.83 -2.64
C VAL A 70 6.06 2.67 -1.82
N THR A 71 5.67 1.58 -2.50
CA THR A 71 5.11 0.40 -1.86
C THR A 71 6.17 -0.61 -1.41
N THR A 72 7.41 -0.53 -1.87
CA THR A 72 8.47 -1.51 -1.54
C THR A 72 8.68 -1.65 -0.03
N LYS A 73 8.88 -2.87 0.48
CA LYS A 73 8.97 -3.20 1.93
C LYS A 73 7.74 -2.80 2.79
N THR A 74 6.63 -2.39 2.18
CA THR A 74 5.36 -2.22 2.89
C THR A 74 4.43 -3.42 2.64
N PRO A 75 3.43 -3.68 3.49
CA PRO A 75 2.42 -4.69 3.24
C PRO A 75 1.71 -4.54 1.88
N LEU A 76 1.66 -3.31 1.35
CA LEU A 76 1.08 -2.99 0.05
C LEU A 76 1.77 -3.75 -1.09
N HIS A 77 3.09 -3.94 -1.00
CA HIS A 77 3.91 -4.56 -2.04
C HIS A 77 3.50 -6.00 -2.38
N ALA A 78 3.12 -6.77 -1.35
CA ALA A 78 2.86 -8.20 -1.50
C ALA A 78 1.40 -8.52 -1.84
N THR A 79 0.53 -7.51 -1.87
CA THR A 79 -0.90 -7.71 -2.03
C THR A 79 -1.36 -7.43 -3.46
N LYS A 80 -2.26 -8.26 -3.98
CA LYS A 80 -2.94 -8.01 -5.27
C LYS A 80 -4.10 -7.02 -5.15
N LEU A 81 -4.16 -6.26 -4.06
CA LEU A 81 -5.25 -5.34 -3.78
C LEU A 81 -4.90 -3.97 -4.35
N ASP A 82 -5.91 -3.29 -4.89
CA ASP A 82 -5.77 -1.93 -5.37
C ASP A 82 -5.29 -1.00 -4.24
N LEU A 83 -4.33 -0.12 -4.54
CA LEU A 83 -3.78 0.83 -3.56
C LEU A 83 -4.85 1.74 -2.96
N ARG A 84 -5.92 2.05 -3.71
CA ARG A 84 -7.05 2.86 -3.22
C ARG A 84 -7.78 2.18 -2.07
N ILE A 85 -7.91 0.86 -2.12
CA ILE A 85 -8.53 0.05 -1.07
C ILE A 85 -7.68 0.12 0.21
N TRP A 86 -6.36 0.07 0.05
CA TRP A 86 -5.44 0.21 1.18
C TRP A 86 -5.42 1.60 1.79
N ILE A 87 -5.44 2.67 0.97
CA ILE A 87 -5.52 4.04 1.45
C ILE A 87 -6.80 4.24 2.27
N PHE A 88 -7.93 3.69 1.79
CA PHE A 88 -9.18 3.73 2.53
C PHE A 88 -9.12 2.92 3.83
N ALA A 89 -8.50 1.73 3.82
CA ALA A 89 -8.30 0.94 5.03
C ALA A 89 -7.46 1.68 6.07
N MET A 90 -6.37 2.33 5.66
CA MET A 90 -5.54 3.15 6.53
C MET A 90 -6.32 4.33 7.10
N PHE A 91 -7.08 5.03 6.26
CA PHE A 91 -7.97 6.10 6.69
C PHE A 91 -8.96 5.64 7.77
N LEU A 92 -9.60 4.48 7.58
CA LEU A 92 -10.52 3.92 8.57
C LEU A 92 -9.82 3.58 9.90
N VAL A 93 -8.61 3.05 9.85
CA VAL A 93 -7.84 2.74 11.05
C VAL A 93 -7.44 4.02 11.81
N LEU A 94 -7.07 5.08 11.08
CA LEU A 94 -6.64 6.35 11.68
C LEU A 94 -7.80 7.18 12.21
N THR A 95 -8.96 7.15 11.57
CA THR A 95 -10.14 7.95 11.99
C THR A 95 -11.08 7.22 12.94
N SER A 96 -11.02 5.89 13.00
CA SER A 96 -11.83 5.13 13.95
C SER A 96 -11.30 5.30 15.38
N SER A 97 -12.17 5.74 16.27
CA SER A 97 -11.88 5.84 17.70
C SER A 97 -11.71 4.47 18.37
N LYS A 98 -12.07 3.37 17.68
CA LYS A 98 -11.92 1.99 18.13
C LYS A 98 -11.04 1.20 17.16
N SER A 99 -10.13 0.36 17.68
CA SER A 99 -9.33 -0.51 16.83
C SER A 99 -10.23 -1.48 16.04
N ILE A 100 -10.05 -1.51 14.72
CA ILE A 100 -10.82 -2.41 13.84
C ILE A 100 -10.12 -3.78 13.85
N SER A 101 -10.86 -4.83 14.18
CA SER A 101 -10.35 -6.22 14.09
C SER A 101 -9.95 -6.56 12.65
N SER A 102 -8.85 -7.28 12.48
CA SER A 102 -8.34 -7.73 11.19
C SER A 102 -9.34 -8.57 10.40
N VAL A 103 -10.24 -9.29 11.09
CA VAL A 103 -11.33 -10.07 10.47
C VAL A 103 -12.41 -9.16 9.87
N VAL A 104 -12.75 -8.08 10.58
CA VAL A 104 -13.73 -7.09 10.14
C VAL A 104 -13.18 -6.30 8.97
N MET A 105 -11.91 -5.90 9.04
CA MET A 105 -11.23 -5.24 7.92
C MET A 105 -11.17 -6.15 6.69
N ALA A 106 -10.86 -7.44 6.84
CA ALA A 106 -10.86 -8.38 5.72
C ALA A 106 -12.24 -8.49 5.04
N ARG A 107 -13.34 -8.44 5.80
CA ARG A 107 -14.70 -8.40 5.24
C ARG A 107 -14.97 -7.10 4.49
N PHE A 108 -14.59 -5.95 5.07
CA PHE A 108 -14.76 -4.64 4.42
C PHE A 108 -13.99 -4.54 3.11
N LEU A 109 -12.77 -5.10 3.06
CA LEU A 109 -11.93 -5.08 1.87
C LEU A 109 -12.27 -6.21 0.88
N GLY A 110 -13.29 -7.03 1.16
CA GLY A 110 -13.68 -8.16 0.30
C GLY A 110 -12.63 -9.26 0.21
N ILE A 111 -11.63 -9.26 1.11
CA ILE A 111 -10.54 -10.22 1.13
C ILE A 111 -11.05 -11.47 1.84
N ASN A 112 -11.53 -12.46 1.07
CA ASN A 112 -11.92 -13.74 1.64
C ASN A 112 -10.68 -14.48 2.14
N ARG A 113 -10.30 -14.27 3.40
CA ARG A 113 -9.40 -15.18 4.12
C ARG A 113 -10.15 -16.49 4.32
N ARG A 114 -10.10 -17.41 3.36
CA ARG A 114 -10.28 -18.83 3.70
C ARG A 114 -9.15 -19.16 4.67
N PRO A 115 -9.44 -19.49 5.95
CA PRO A 115 -8.40 -19.98 6.82
C PRO A 115 -7.83 -21.24 6.18
N ARG A 116 -6.53 -21.22 5.88
CA ARG A 116 -5.81 -22.40 5.41
C ARG A 116 -5.70 -23.33 6.62
N GLY A 117 -6.58 -24.33 6.68
CA GLY A 117 -6.52 -25.42 7.65
C GLY A 117 -7.47 -25.26 8.84
N ARG A 118 -8.68 -25.78 8.69
CA ARG A 118 -9.31 -26.58 9.74
C ARG A 118 -9.58 -27.93 9.10
N TRP A 119 -8.55 -28.80 9.08
CA TRP A 119 -8.80 -30.23 8.93
C TRP A 119 -9.66 -30.62 10.13
N GLY A 120 -10.88 -31.05 9.84
CA GLY A 120 -11.82 -31.46 10.88
C GLY A 120 -11.19 -32.60 11.68
N THR A 121 -11.09 -32.44 12.99
CA THR A 121 -11.10 -33.60 13.87
C THR A 121 -12.46 -34.27 13.67
N PRO A 122 -12.54 -35.54 13.26
CA PRO A 122 -13.80 -36.25 13.28
C PRO A 122 -14.16 -36.46 14.76
N SER A 123 -15.17 -35.75 15.22
CA SER A 123 -15.95 -36.18 16.38
C SER A 123 -16.81 -37.36 15.92
N GLY A 124 -16.51 -38.57 16.37
CA GLY A 124 -17.31 -39.75 16.10
C GLY A 124 -16.85 -40.95 16.92
N SER A 125 -17.68 -41.29 17.92
CA SER A 125 -17.74 -42.50 18.77
C SER A 125 -16.55 -42.80 19.68
#